data_AF-A0A1F3VL44-F1
#
_entry.id   AF-A0A1F3VL44-F1
#
_cell.length_a   1.000
_cell.length_b   1.000
_cell.length_c   1.000
_cell.angle_alpha   90.00
_cell.angle_beta   90.00
_cell.angle_gamma   90.00
#
_symmetry.space_group_name_H-M   'P 1'
#
loop_
_entity.id
_entity.type
_entity.pdbx_description
1 polymer ?
#
loop_
_entity_poly.entity_id
_entity_poly.type
_entity_poly.pdbx_seq_one_letter_code
_entity_poly.pdbx_strand_id
1 'polypeptide(L)'
;MLYISNLWAADCDIFIHGYTPEGQGYFGDLPRQVVWNANEPIEISAPKVADKILELMDTCEKDAPIVLRPHSYGVAQVHYILGKGKQFQALYPEHKFVQIFQRTTEVYAFTGAYHGTPLMDLICAKKVTQTLGKRFGRLCVTTLTTAKTFNVSNLVQSPGVPTYLIYSSDRSGYGGLLGGIIAKHLVDWKSYIFHGVRNQNDNTLPLYATKACAEQQLIEDPEFECKNLDSNYFVNFYHLKDISHSGYVDDHEFMLIKNQSDETKKPK
;
A
#
# COMPACT_ATOMS: atom_id res chain seq x y z
N MET A 1 15.07 -30.54 33.02
CA MET A 1 15.79 -29.33 32.55
C MET A 1 15.46 -29.19 31.07
N LEU A 2 14.45 -28.39 30.73
CA LEU A 2 14.07 -28.12 29.35
C LEU A 2 14.71 -26.78 28.96
N TYR A 3 15.71 -26.85 28.10
CA TYR A 3 16.28 -25.69 27.43
C TYR A 3 15.21 -25.12 26.48
N ILE A 4 14.65 -23.96 26.83
CA ILE A 4 13.89 -23.14 25.90
C ILE A 4 14.91 -22.27 25.17
N SER A 5 15.51 -22.83 24.12
CA SER A 5 16.39 -22.09 23.21
C SER A 5 15.56 -21.55 22.05
N ASN A 6 15.38 -20.23 22.06
CA ASN A 6 15.09 -19.30 20.96
C ASN A 6 13.93 -18.36 21.32
N LEU A 7 14.21 -17.36 22.17
CA LEU A 7 13.53 -16.08 22.10
C LEU A 7 13.85 -15.49 20.72
N TRP A 8 12.96 -15.65 19.75
CA TRP A 8 12.95 -14.75 18.61
C TRP A 8 12.46 -13.42 19.17
N ALA A 9 13.28 -12.37 19.07
CA ALA A 9 12.83 -11.03 19.41
C ALA A 9 11.51 -10.76 18.66
N ALA A 10 10.54 -10.16 19.33
CA ALA A 10 9.29 -9.78 18.67
C ALA A 10 9.60 -8.88 17.48
N ASP A 11 8.89 -9.10 16.36
CA ASP A 11 9.04 -8.30 15.16
C ASP A 11 8.88 -6.80 15.52
N CYS A 12 9.70 -5.94 14.92
CA CYS A 12 9.54 -4.50 15.05
C CYS A 12 8.65 -3.97 13.92
N ASP A 13 7.35 -3.98 14.19
CA ASP A 13 6.35 -3.45 13.26
C ASP A 13 6.36 -1.92 13.26
N ILE A 14 6.46 -1.33 12.07
CA ILE A 14 6.33 0.11 11.82
C ILE A 14 5.15 0.31 10.88
N PHE A 15 4.17 1.10 11.31
CA PHE A 15 2.94 1.34 10.57
C PHE A 15 3.03 2.66 9.79
N ILE A 16 2.65 2.68 8.51
CA ILE A 16 2.87 3.85 7.65
C ILE A 16 1.57 4.24 6.93
N HIS A 17 1.05 5.44 7.20
CA HIS A 17 -0.14 5.97 6.53
C HIS A 17 -0.05 7.49 6.29
N GLY A 18 -0.67 7.93 5.20
CA GLY A 18 -0.62 9.34 4.79
C GLY A 18 -1.81 10.17 5.28
N TYR A 19 -2.76 9.56 5.98
CA TYR A 19 -4.03 10.18 6.29
C TYR A 19 -4.15 10.49 7.77
N THR A 20 -4.20 11.77 8.15
CA THR A 20 -4.84 12.20 9.40
C THR A 20 -5.12 13.70 9.38
N PRO A 21 -6.39 14.13 9.55
CA PRO A 21 -6.69 15.39 10.22
C PRO A 21 -6.08 15.36 11.63
N GLU A 22 -5.67 16.52 12.15
CA GLU A 22 -5.02 16.63 13.47
C GLU A 22 -5.86 15.96 14.58
N GLY A 23 -5.26 15.04 15.35
CA GLY A 23 -5.78 14.62 16.67
C GLY A 23 -6.25 13.17 16.87
N GLN A 24 -6.15 12.26 15.89
CA GLN A 24 -6.48 10.83 16.10
C GLN A 24 -5.46 9.91 15.42
N GLY A 25 -5.03 8.81 16.06
CA GLY A 25 -4.16 7.81 15.45
C GLY A 25 -4.93 7.01 14.39
N TYR A 26 -4.39 6.90 13.18
CA TYR A 26 -5.07 6.22 12.07
C TYR A 26 -5.19 4.71 12.27
N PHE A 27 -4.20 4.11 12.95
CA PHE A 27 -4.20 2.71 13.34
C PHE A 27 -4.46 2.56 14.85
N GLY A 28 -5.33 3.39 15.42
CA GLY A 28 -5.64 3.35 16.85
C GLY A 28 -4.41 3.59 17.74
N ASP A 29 -4.18 2.69 18.69
CA ASP A 29 -3.09 2.76 19.67
C ASP A 29 -1.83 1.98 19.27
N LEU A 30 -1.79 1.42 18.05
CA LEU A 30 -0.62 0.68 17.57
C LEU A 30 0.64 1.54 17.66
N PRO A 31 1.78 0.98 18.12
CA PRO A 31 3.00 1.76 18.30
C PRO A 31 3.66 2.08 16.95
N ARG A 32 4.65 2.98 16.96
CA ARG A 32 5.55 3.25 15.81
C ARG A 32 4.80 3.56 14.50
N GLN A 33 3.92 4.56 14.54
CA GLN A 33 3.20 5.06 13.37
C GLN A 33 3.95 6.22 12.70
N VAL A 34 4.20 6.11 11.39
CA VAL A 34 4.72 7.19 10.55
C VAL A 34 3.58 7.98 9.95
N VAL A 35 3.49 9.24 10.34
CA VAL A 35 2.49 10.20 9.84
C VAL A 35 3.16 11.26 8.97
N TRP A 36 2.60 11.58 7.81
CA TRP A 36 3.04 12.72 6.98
C TRP A 36 1.89 13.37 6.22
N ASN A 37 2.18 14.50 5.56
CA ASN A 37 1.23 15.17 4.70
C ASN A 37 1.07 14.42 3.36
N ALA A 38 -0.01 13.66 3.19
CA ALA A 38 -0.31 12.96 1.93
C ALA A 38 -0.67 13.84 0.74
N ASN A 39 -0.67 15.17 0.87
CA ASN A 39 -0.91 16.08 -0.25
C ASN A 39 0.36 16.35 -1.09
N GLU A 40 1.49 15.75 -0.75
CA GLU A 40 2.74 15.92 -1.48
C GLU A 40 3.00 14.73 -2.44
N PRO A 41 3.54 14.99 -3.65
CA PRO A 41 4.10 13.96 -4.51
C PRO A 41 5.17 13.10 -3.81
N ILE A 42 5.37 11.88 -4.31
CA ILE A 42 6.19 10.86 -3.67
C ILE A 42 7.66 11.28 -3.61
N GLU A 43 8.15 11.98 -4.63
CA GLU A 43 9.54 12.44 -4.72
C GLU A 43 9.87 13.51 -3.67
N ILE A 44 8.85 14.23 -3.20
CA ILE A 44 8.98 15.28 -2.16
C ILE A 44 8.78 14.68 -0.77
N SER A 45 7.82 13.78 -0.62
CA SER A 45 7.42 13.23 0.68
C SER A 45 8.26 12.02 1.11
N ALA A 46 8.74 11.19 0.19
CA ALA A 46 9.51 9.98 0.52
C ALA A 46 10.75 10.25 1.38
N PRO A 47 11.56 11.31 1.17
CA PRO A 47 12.66 11.64 2.08
C PRO A 47 12.17 11.88 3.52
N LYS A 48 11.07 12.63 3.69
CA LYS A 48 10.49 12.93 5.01
C LYS A 48 9.92 11.68 5.68
N VAL A 49 9.29 10.80 4.90
CA VAL A 49 8.76 9.52 5.38
C VAL A 49 9.92 8.60 5.79
N ALA A 50 10.99 8.54 5.00
CA ALA A 50 12.17 7.74 5.31
C ALA A 50 12.87 8.18 6.60
N ASP A 51 12.98 9.49 6.84
CA ASP A 51 13.52 10.03 8.09
C ASP A 51 12.77 9.46 9.31
N LYS A 52 11.43 9.50 9.26
CA LYS A 52 10.58 8.98 10.34
C LYS A 52 10.64 7.47 10.47
N ILE A 53 10.73 6.73 9.35
CA ILE A 53 10.91 5.28 9.40
C ILE A 53 12.22 4.95 10.13
N LEU A 54 13.34 5.60 9.77
CA LEU A 54 14.62 5.35 10.43
C LEU A 54 14.60 5.69 11.92
N GLU A 55 14.02 6.84 12.28
CA GLU A 55 13.82 7.21 13.69
C GLU A 55 13.09 6.11 14.48
N LEU A 56 12.04 5.53 13.90
CA LEU A 56 11.30 4.44 14.54
C LEU A 56 12.05 3.11 14.54
N MET A 57 12.81 2.80 13.49
CA MET A 57 13.67 1.62 13.44
C MET A 57 14.74 1.66 14.54
N ASP A 58 15.20 2.84 14.94
CA ASP A 58 16.20 3.02 16.00
C ASP A 58 15.60 2.85 17.41
N THR A 59 14.27 2.81 17.54
CA THR A 59 13.57 2.42 18.77
C THR A 59 13.36 0.91 18.91
N CYS A 60 13.69 0.15 17.87
CA CYS A 60 13.58 -1.30 17.88
C CYS A 60 14.71 -1.92 18.70
N GLU A 61 14.47 -3.12 19.23
CA GLU A 61 15.55 -3.92 19.82
C GLU A 61 16.62 -4.21 18.76
N LYS A 62 17.89 -4.21 19.21
CA LYS A 62 19.02 -4.56 18.37
C LYS A 62 18.82 -5.99 17.86
N ASP A 63 18.80 -6.15 16.54
CA ASP A 63 18.58 -7.42 15.82
C ASP A 63 17.11 -7.89 15.71
N ALA A 64 16.12 -7.09 16.13
CA ALA A 64 14.71 -7.40 15.84
C ALA A 64 14.42 -7.29 14.33
N PRO A 65 13.70 -8.26 13.72
CA PRO A 65 13.27 -8.17 12.34
C PRO A 65 12.41 -6.91 12.13
N ILE A 66 12.76 -6.06 11.17
CA ILE A 66 11.96 -4.86 10.88
C ILE A 66 10.89 -5.21 9.87
N VAL A 67 9.63 -4.96 10.24
CA VAL A 67 8.46 -5.21 9.40
C VAL A 67 7.76 -3.89 9.11
N LEU A 68 7.59 -3.55 7.83
CA LEU A 68 6.85 -2.36 7.43
C LEU A 68 5.40 -2.74 7.13
N ARG A 69 4.46 -2.01 7.74
CA ARG A 69 3.01 -2.21 7.58
C ARG A 69 2.35 -0.96 6.99
N PRO A 70 2.59 -0.68 5.70
CA PRO A 70 2.00 0.48 5.05
C PRO A 70 0.54 0.25 4.62
N HIS A 71 -0.23 1.34 4.58
CA HIS A 71 -1.60 1.37 4.07
C HIS A 71 -1.79 2.39 2.92
N SER A 72 -2.56 2.03 1.89
CA SER A 72 -2.97 2.93 0.81
C SER A 72 -1.80 3.67 0.15
N TYR A 73 -1.73 5.00 0.26
CA TYR A 73 -0.61 5.79 -0.27
C TYR A 73 0.72 5.50 0.45
N GLY A 74 0.68 5.07 1.72
CA GLY A 74 1.88 4.60 2.43
C GLY A 74 2.52 3.40 1.75
N VAL A 75 1.74 2.55 1.09
CA VAL A 75 2.28 1.42 0.34
C VAL A 75 3.10 1.92 -0.84
N ALA A 76 2.60 2.94 -1.55
CA ALA A 76 3.36 3.55 -2.62
C ALA A 76 4.67 4.16 -2.10
N GLN A 77 4.63 4.90 -0.97
CA GLN A 77 5.83 5.46 -0.34
C GLN A 77 6.87 4.38 -0.02
N VAL A 78 6.46 3.32 0.67
CA VAL A 78 7.35 2.21 1.04
C VAL A 78 7.91 1.52 -0.20
N HIS A 79 7.08 1.24 -1.21
CA HIS A 79 7.55 0.67 -2.47
C HIS A 79 8.61 1.54 -3.16
N TYR A 80 8.40 2.86 -3.19
CA TYR A 80 9.36 3.80 -3.75
C TYR A 80 10.68 3.82 -2.96
N ILE A 81 10.60 3.95 -1.63
CA ILE A 81 11.75 4.00 -0.73
C ILE A 81 12.57 2.71 -0.85
N LEU A 82 11.93 1.54 -0.71
CA LEU A 82 12.61 0.25 -0.76
C LEU A 82 13.23 -0.01 -2.13
N GLY A 83 12.50 0.24 -3.22
CA GLY A 83 13.05 -0.04 -4.53
C GLY A 83 14.12 0.95 -4.99
N LYS A 84 14.08 2.22 -4.55
CA LYS A 84 15.22 3.14 -4.72
C LYS A 84 16.40 2.70 -3.85
N GLY A 85 16.15 2.24 -2.63
CA GLY A 85 17.17 1.63 -1.78
C GLY A 85 17.84 0.44 -2.47
N LYS A 86 17.06 -0.53 -2.97
CA LYS A 86 17.55 -1.66 -3.76
C LYS A 86 18.39 -1.22 -4.97
N GLN A 87 17.90 -0.23 -5.72
CA GLN A 87 18.56 0.28 -6.93
C GLN A 87 19.94 0.88 -6.64
N PHE A 88 20.09 1.55 -5.50
CA PHE A 88 21.27 2.36 -5.19
C PHE A 88 22.18 1.77 -4.10
N GLN A 89 21.84 0.59 -3.57
CA GLN A 89 22.51 0.00 -2.41
C GLN A 89 24.04 -0.12 -2.52
N ALA A 90 24.55 -0.39 -3.72
CA ALA A 90 25.98 -0.55 -3.95
C ALA A 90 26.75 0.78 -4.04
N LEU A 91 26.08 1.86 -4.46
CA LEU A 91 26.70 3.16 -4.73
C LEU A 91 26.58 4.12 -3.55
N TYR A 92 25.48 4.02 -2.79
CA TYR A 92 25.17 4.95 -1.71
C TYR A 92 24.71 4.20 -0.45
N PRO A 93 25.58 3.36 0.16
CA PRO A 93 25.20 2.54 1.32
C PRO A 93 24.67 3.36 2.50
N GLU A 94 25.18 4.58 2.67
CA GLU A 94 24.77 5.51 3.75
C GLU A 94 23.46 6.27 3.46
N HIS A 95 22.90 6.13 2.26
CA HIS A 95 21.66 6.83 1.92
C HIS A 95 20.49 6.23 2.72
N LYS A 96 19.63 7.09 3.27
CA LYS A 96 18.52 6.69 4.14
C LYS A 96 17.62 5.60 3.54
N PHE A 97 17.30 5.70 2.26
CA PHE A 97 16.51 4.67 1.56
C PHE A 97 17.23 3.31 1.50
N VAL A 98 18.56 3.31 1.36
CA VAL A 98 19.36 2.08 1.37
C VAL A 98 19.40 1.47 2.77
N GLN A 99 19.58 2.28 3.81
CA GLN A 99 19.54 1.82 5.20
C GLN A 99 18.19 1.19 5.54
N ILE A 100 17.08 1.81 5.13
CA ILE A 100 15.73 1.24 5.28
C ILE A 100 15.63 -0.09 4.54
N PHE A 101 16.05 -0.13 3.27
CA PHE A 101 16.02 -1.34 2.45
C PHE A 101 16.82 -2.49 3.09
N GLN A 102 18.02 -2.22 3.59
CA GLN A 102 18.90 -3.22 4.19
C GLN A 102 18.39 -3.75 5.54
N ARG A 103 17.66 -2.92 6.30
CA ARG A 103 17.11 -3.30 7.61
C ARG A 103 15.73 -3.95 7.53
N THR A 104 14.98 -3.73 6.45
CA THR A 104 13.61 -4.25 6.31
C THR A 104 13.63 -5.73 5.92
N THR A 105 12.94 -6.55 6.71
CA THR A 105 12.82 -7.99 6.48
C THR A 105 11.62 -8.33 5.59
N GLU A 106 10.47 -7.72 5.86
CA GLU A 106 9.23 -7.96 5.12
C GLU A 106 8.27 -6.77 5.17
N VAL A 107 7.31 -6.76 4.24
CA VAL A 107 6.28 -5.74 4.13
C VAL A 107 4.90 -6.40 4.08
N TYR A 108 3.98 -5.96 4.94
CA TYR A 108 2.54 -6.29 4.82
C TYR A 108 1.82 -5.06 4.26
N ALA A 109 1.50 -5.11 2.97
CA ALA A 109 0.98 -3.98 2.21
C ALA A 109 -0.54 -4.01 2.19
N PHE A 110 -1.17 -3.13 2.96
CA PHE A 110 -2.62 -3.03 3.10
C PHE A 110 -3.22 -2.11 2.02
N THR A 111 -3.92 -2.70 1.05
CA THR A 111 -4.62 -2.05 -0.07
C THR A 111 -3.77 -0.97 -0.76
N GLY A 112 -2.70 -1.38 -1.46
CA GLY A 112 -1.69 -0.45 -1.96
C GLY A 112 -2.03 0.34 -3.22
N ALA A 113 -1.67 1.63 -3.24
CA ALA A 113 -1.87 2.53 -4.39
C ALA A 113 -0.74 2.46 -5.45
N TYR A 114 -0.33 1.26 -5.87
CA TYR A 114 0.82 1.08 -6.79
C TYR A 114 0.64 1.76 -8.15
N HIS A 115 -0.60 1.81 -8.65
CA HIS A 115 -0.96 2.43 -9.93
C HIS A 115 -1.78 3.71 -9.78
N GLY A 116 -1.84 4.27 -8.57
CA GLY A 116 -2.73 5.40 -8.29
C GLY A 116 -4.22 5.04 -8.35
N THR A 117 -5.07 6.06 -8.53
CA THR A 117 -6.52 5.93 -8.56
C THR A 117 -7.16 6.91 -9.55
N PRO A 118 -8.20 6.48 -10.29
CA PRO A 118 -8.94 7.36 -11.19
C PRO A 118 -9.65 8.52 -10.47
N LEU A 119 -9.82 8.44 -9.14
CA LEU A 119 -10.28 9.58 -8.34
C LEU A 119 -9.27 10.73 -8.36
N MET A 120 -7.97 10.43 -8.32
CA MET A 120 -6.93 11.45 -8.34
C MET A 120 -6.78 12.07 -9.73
N ASP A 121 -7.02 11.30 -10.80
CA ASP A 121 -7.08 11.84 -12.16
C ASP A 121 -8.13 12.96 -12.26
N LEU A 122 -9.32 12.73 -11.68
CA LEU A 122 -10.39 13.72 -11.62
C LEU A 122 -10.00 14.96 -10.81
N ILE A 123 -9.34 14.78 -9.67
CA ILE A 123 -8.86 15.89 -8.81
C ILE A 123 -7.82 16.72 -9.57
N CYS A 124 -6.90 16.07 -10.28
CA CYS A 124 -5.82 16.72 -11.02
C CYS A 124 -6.26 17.38 -12.34
N ALA A 125 -7.36 16.96 -12.96
CA ALA A 125 -7.85 17.48 -14.24
C ALA A 125 -8.42 18.93 -14.21
N LYS A 126 -8.45 19.60 -13.04
CA LYS A 126 -8.69 21.04 -12.76
C LYS A 126 -9.93 21.77 -13.35
N LYS A 127 -10.66 21.29 -14.36
CA LYS A 127 -11.73 22.09 -15.01
C LYS A 127 -13.17 21.88 -14.53
N VAL A 128 -13.48 20.86 -13.72
CA VAL A 128 -14.89 20.59 -13.30
C VAL A 128 -15.08 20.55 -11.77
N THR A 129 -14.01 20.57 -10.96
CA THR A 129 -14.07 19.97 -9.62
C THR A 129 -13.39 20.76 -8.49
N GLN A 130 -13.39 22.10 -8.53
CA GLN A 130 -13.05 22.88 -7.32
C GLN A 130 -13.95 22.51 -6.12
N THR A 131 -15.21 22.10 -6.39
CA THR A 131 -16.17 21.67 -5.36
C THR A 131 -15.87 20.27 -4.80
N LEU A 132 -15.36 19.36 -5.63
CA LEU A 132 -14.97 18.00 -5.20
C LEU A 132 -13.63 18.01 -4.46
N GLY A 133 -12.64 18.78 -4.93
CA GLY A 133 -11.37 18.97 -4.20
C GLY A 133 -11.56 19.51 -2.77
N LYS A 134 -12.50 20.45 -2.59
CA LYS A 134 -12.91 20.93 -1.25
C LYS A 134 -13.61 19.86 -0.40
N ARG A 135 -14.38 18.95 -1.01
CA ARG A 135 -15.06 17.84 -0.31
C ARG A 135 -14.10 16.71 0.08
N PHE A 136 -12.99 16.55 -0.63
CA PHE A 136 -11.96 15.55 -0.33
C PHE A 136 -10.82 16.04 0.54
N GLY A 137 -10.67 17.36 0.73
CA GLY A 137 -9.54 17.93 1.46
C GLY A 137 -8.17 17.57 0.86
N ARG A 138 -8.13 17.11 -0.40
CA ARG A 138 -6.93 16.61 -1.07
C ARG A 138 -6.53 17.52 -2.21
N LEU A 139 -5.27 17.94 -2.21
CA LEU A 139 -4.64 18.61 -3.36
C LEU A 139 -4.32 17.57 -4.44
N CYS A 140 -4.09 18.02 -5.67
CA CYS A 140 -3.64 17.14 -6.74
C CYS A 140 -2.26 16.54 -6.39
N VAL A 141 -2.21 15.22 -6.22
CA VAL A 141 -0.99 14.45 -5.98
C VAL A 141 -0.72 13.63 -7.23
N THR A 142 0.21 14.09 -8.07
CA THR A 142 0.47 13.49 -9.39
C THR A 142 0.83 12.01 -9.32
N THR A 143 1.53 11.58 -8.27
CA THR A 143 1.97 10.19 -8.07
C THR A 143 0.85 9.24 -7.67
N LEU A 144 -0.31 9.76 -7.28
CA LEU A 144 -1.54 9.01 -7.05
C LEU A 144 -2.48 9.02 -8.26
N THR A 145 -2.12 9.69 -9.35
CA THR A 145 -2.85 9.58 -10.63
C THR A 145 -2.57 8.23 -11.29
N THR A 146 -3.45 7.79 -12.18
CA THR A 146 -3.22 6.57 -12.99
C THR A 146 -2.25 6.80 -14.13
N ALA A 147 -1.80 8.04 -14.35
CA ALA A 147 -0.84 8.37 -15.41
C ALA A 147 0.47 7.60 -15.23
N LYS A 148 0.85 6.84 -16.27
CA LYS A 148 2.07 6.03 -16.31
C LYS A 148 3.35 6.83 -16.04
N THR A 149 3.35 8.12 -16.35
CA THR A 149 4.52 9.00 -16.12
C THR A 149 4.83 9.21 -14.64
N PHE A 150 3.82 9.13 -13.76
CA PHE A 150 3.95 9.61 -12.38
C PHE A 150 3.67 8.55 -11.33
N ASN A 151 2.90 7.51 -11.64
CA ASN A 151 2.56 6.51 -10.63
C ASN A 151 3.80 5.70 -10.19
N VAL A 152 3.77 5.23 -8.95
CA VAL A 152 4.97 4.63 -8.33
C VAL A 152 5.45 3.37 -9.05
N SER A 153 4.53 2.56 -9.60
CA SER A 153 4.88 1.34 -10.32
C SER A 153 5.78 1.58 -11.54
N ASN A 154 5.72 2.77 -12.16
CA ASN A 154 6.58 3.13 -13.27
C ASN A 154 7.92 3.74 -12.82
N LEU A 155 7.97 4.31 -11.62
CA LEU A 155 9.18 4.88 -11.03
C LEU A 155 10.10 3.79 -10.45
N VAL A 156 9.50 2.70 -9.97
CA VAL A 156 10.16 1.58 -9.29
C VAL A 156 9.39 0.28 -9.59
N GLN A 157 10.10 -0.72 -10.15
CA GLN A 157 9.49 -2.01 -10.52
C GLN A 157 9.53 -3.06 -9.39
N SER A 158 10.44 -2.92 -8.43
CA SER A 158 10.70 -3.94 -7.41
C SER A 158 11.00 -3.31 -6.06
N PRO A 159 10.37 -3.75 -4.95
CA PRO A 159 10.76 -3.34 -3.61
C PRO A 159 12.06 -4.01 -3.15
N GLY A 160 12.37 -5.22 -3.66
CA GLY A 160 13.56 -5.98 -3.26
C GLY A 160 13.45 -6.67 -1.91
N VAL A 161 12.28 -6.58 -1.29
CA VAL A 161 11.92 -7.18 -0.01
C VAL A 161 10.58 -7.91 -0.19
N PRO A 162 10.39 -9.12 0.38
CA PRO A 162 9.11 -9.81 0.34
C PRO A 162 7.96 -8.88 0.77
N THR A 163 6.95 -8.76 -0.07
CA THR A 163 5.80 -7.88 0.12
C THR A 163 4.52 -8.68 -0.02
N TYR A 164 3.86 -8.89 1.12
CA TYR A 164 2.60 -9.59 1.25
C TYR A 164 1.45 -8.62 0.98
N LEU A 165 0.76 -8.85 -0.12
CA LEU A 165 -0.35 -8.02 -0.59
C LEU A 165 -1.63 -8.42 0.13
N ILE A 166 -2.19 -7.47 0.88
CA ILE A 166 -3.48 -7.57 1.54
C ILE A 166 -4.42 -6.64 0.79
N TYR A 167 -5.39 -7.16 0.06
CA TYR A 167 -6.24 -6.37 -0.82
C TYR A 167 -7.72 -6.58 -0.53
N SER A 168 -8.54 -5.60 -0.86
CA SER A 168 -9.98 -5.64 -0.67
C SER A 168 -10.71 -5.54 -2.01
N SER A 169 -11.85 -6.22 -2.10
CA SER A 169 -12.85 -6.01 -3.15
C SER A 169 -14.19 -5.54 -2.59
N ASP A 170 -14.25 -5.22 -1.29
CA ASP A 170 -15.48 -4.76 -0.67
C ASP A 170 -15.76 -3.30 -1.05
N ARG A 171 -16.95 -3.11 -1.61
CA ARG A 171 -17.44 -1.83 -2.10
C ARG A 171 -18.48 -1.22 -1.16
N SER A 172 -18.48 -1.56 0.12
CA SER A 172 -19.35 -0.90 1.11
C SER A 172 -18.84 0.46 1.59
N GLY A 173 -17.51 0.67 1.63
CA GLY A 173 -16.89 1.80 2.34
C GLY A 173 -17.11 3.21 1.77
N TYR A 174 -17.38 3.35 0.46
CA TYR A 174 -17.66 4.63 -0.21
C TYR A 174 -18.65 4.44 -1.37
N GLY A 175 -19.94 4.54 -1.07
CA GLY A 175 -21.00 4.48 -2.08
C GLY A 175 -21.12 5.74 -2.95
N GLY A 176 -21.95 5.65 -4.01
CA GLY A 176 -22.33 6.79 -4.84
C GLY A 176 -21.39 7.10 -6.01
N LEU A 177 -21.31 8.38 -6.40
CA LEU A 177 -20.59 8.83 -7.60
C LEU A 177 -19.12 8.38 -7.65
N LEU A 178 -18.45 8.29 -6.51
CA LEU A 178 -17.02 7.99 -6.40
C LEU A 178 -16.70 6.53 -6.68
N GLY A 179 -17.41 5.61 -6.02
CA GLY A 179 -17.35 4.20 -6.36
C GLY A 179 -17.75 3.96 -7.82
N GLY A 180 -18.65 4.78 -8.38
CA GLY A 180 -18.99 4.77 -9.80
C GLY A 180 -17.84 5.17 -10.73
N ILE A 181 -17.05 6.19 -10.38
CA ILE A 181 -15.87 6.61 -11.16
C ILE A 181 -14.82 5.49 -11.22
N ILE A 182 -14.52 4.88 -10.08
CA ILE A 182 -13.53 3.79 -10.02
C ILE A 182 -14.05 2.56 -10.76
N ALA A 183 -15.30 2.16 -10.53
CA ALA A 183 -15.87 0.97 -11.16
C ALA A 183 -16.04 1.12 -12.69
N LYS A 184 -16.15 2.36 -13.19
CA LYS A 184 -16.16 2.65 -14.62
C LYS A 184 -14.75 2.66 -15.23
N HIS A 185 -13.70 2.84 -14.43
CA HIS A 185 -12.35 3.00 -14.97
C HIS A 185 -11.92 1.79 -15.80
N LEU A 186 -11.41 2.04 -17.00
CA LEU A 186 -11.10 1.05 -18.05
C LEU A 186 -12.33 0.33 -18.66
N VAL A 187 -13.54 0.83 -18.42
CA VAL A 187 -14.79 0.34 -19.00
C VAL A 187 -15.47 1.43 -19.83
N ASP A 188 -15.81 1.11 -21.07
CA ASP A 188 -16.56 2.03 -21.93
C ASP A 188 -17.99 2.26 -21.39
N TRP A 189 -18.63 3.35 -21.81
CA TRP A 189 -19.96 3.73 -21.29
C TRP A 189 -21.06 2.72 -21.64
N LYS A 190 -20.99 2.05 -22.79
CA LYS A 190 -22.03 1.10 -23.20
C LYS A 190 -21.95 -0.16 -22.35
N SER A 191 -20.75 -0.72 -22.19
CA SER A 191 -20.50 -1.87 -21.31
C SER A 191 -20.87 -1.58 -19.86
N TYR A 192 -20.54 -0.37 -19.39
CA TYR A 192 -20.92 0.05 -18.05
C TYR A 192 -22.44 0.17 -17.86
N ILE A 193 -23.15 0.92 -18.71
CA ILE A 193 -24.58 1.20 -18.48
C ILE A 193 -25.47 0.00 -18.86
N PHE A 194 -25.23 -0.61 -20.01
CA PHE A 194 -26.15 -1.61 -20.58
C PHE A 194 -25.79 -3.06 -20.26
N HIS A 195 -24.52 -3.33 -19.94
CA HIS A 195 -24.04 -4.69 -19.68
C HIS A 195 -23.57 -4.89 -18.24
N GLY A 196 -23.62 -3.86 -17.40
CA GLY A 196 -23.26 -3.98 -15.99
C GLY A 196 -21.76 -4.27 -15.74
N VAL A 197 -20.90 -4.14 -16.75
CA VAL A 197 -19.44 -4.39 -16.63
C VAL A 197 -18.81 -3.38 -15.69
N ARG A 198 -18.07 -3.84 -14.69
CA ARG A 198 -17.44 -3.00 -13.67
C ARG A 198 -16.02 -3.49 -13.40
N ASN A 199 -15.10 -2.54 -13.21
CA ASN A 199 -13.78 -2.85 -12.66
C ASN A 199 -13.88 -3.03 -11.14
N GLN A 200 -13.34 -4.13 -10.62
CA GLN A 200 -13.33 -4.45 -9.20
C GLN A 200 -12.43 -3.46 -8.44
N ASN A 201 -12.84 -3.12 -7.23
CA ASN A 201 -12.21 -2.09 -6.40
C ASN A 201 -12.69 -2.18 -4.95
N ASP A 202 -12.02 -1.47 -4.05
CA ASP A 202 -12.41 -1.32 -2.63
C ASP A 202 -13.09 0.05 -2.35
N ASN A 203 -13.66 0.66 -3.40
CA ASN A 203 -14.12 2.05 -3.53
C ASN A 203 -13.10 3.17 -3.30
N THR A 204 -11.83 2.86 -3.08
CA THR A 204 -10.77 3.87 -3.04
C THR A 204 -9.77 3.64 -4.17
N LEU A 205 -9.39 2.39 -4.36
CA LEU A 205 -8.40 1.92 -5.31
C LEU A 205 -8.97 0.77 -6.15
N PRO A 206 -8.65 0.73 -7.45
CA PRO A 206 -8.98 -0.40 -8.29
C PRO A 206 -8.15 -1.63 -7.89
N LEU A 207 -8.71 -2.82 -8.09
CA LEU A 207 -8.10 -4.08 -7.65
C LEU A 207 -6.76 -4.37 -8.33
N TYR A 208 -6.59 -3.95 -9.60
CA TYR A 208 -5.29 -4.09 -10.28
C TYR A 208 -4.18 -3.27 -9.60
N ALA A 209 -4.54 -2.17 -8.91
CA ALA A 209 -3.60 -1.38 -8.16
C ALA A 209 -3.23 -2.11 -6.87
N THR A 210 -4.21 -2.55 -6.07
CA THR A 210 -3.98 -3.17 -4.76
C THR A 210 -3.32 -4.55 -4.84
N LYS A 211 -3.54 -5.29 -5.93
CA LYS A 211 -2.81 -6.53 -6.27
C LYS A 211 -1.44 -6.29 -6.91
N ALA A 212 -0.98 -5.04 -6.99
CA ALA A 212 0.30 -4.67 -7.59
C ALA A 212 0.52 -5.31 -8.98
N CYS A 213 -0.50 -5.33 -9.84
CA CYS A 213 -0.40 -5.96 -11.16
C CYS A 213 0.66 -5.27 -12.02
N ALA A 214 1.33 -5.99 -12.91
CA ALA A 214 2.33 -5.43 -13.82
C ALA A 214 1.72 -4.39 -14.77
N GLU A 215 0.46 -4.59 -15.15
CA GLU A 215 -0.29 -3.72 -16.05
C GLU A 215 -1.61 -3.28 -15.45
N GLN A 216 -1.98 -2.03 -15.75
CA GLN A 216 -3.34 -1.53 -15.51
C GLN A 216 -4.29 -2.25 -16.46
N GLN A 217 -5.28 -2.93 -15.89
CA GLN A 217 -6.22 -3.75 -16.65
C GLN A 217 -7.59 -3.76 -16.00
N LEU A 218 -8.61 -4.08 -16.79
CA LEU A 218 -9.95 -4.35 -16.28
C LEU A 218 -9.92 -5.69 -15.53
N ILE A 219 -10.32 -5.68 -14.26
CA ILE A 219 -10.56 -6.88 -13.48
C ILE A 219 -12.05 -6.94 -13.17
N GLU A 220 -12.78 -7.88 -13.77
CA GLU A 220 -14.23 -8.05 -13.54
C GLU A 220 -14.53 -9.03 -12.40
N ASP A 221 -13.63 -9.98 -12.16
CA ASP A 221 -13.73 -11.01 -11.11
C ASP A 221 -12.72 -10.70 -9.99
N PRO A 222 -13.14 -10.53 -8.73
CA PRO A 222 -12.22 -10.25 -7.63
C PRO A 222 -11.20 -11.38 -7.36
N GLU A 223 -11.47 -12.61 -7.80
CA GLU A 223 -10.53 -13.74 -7.69
C GLU A 223 -9.53 -13.80 -8.86
N PHE A 224 -9.62 -12.88 -9.83
CA PHE A 224 -8.72 -12.88 -10.98
C PHE A 224 -7.26 -12.63 -10.55
N GLU A 225 -6.37 -13.55 -10.91
CA GLU A 225 -4.93 -13.46 -10.65
C GLU A 225 -4.21 -12.76 -11.80
N CYS A 226 -3.66 -11.57 -11.54
CA CYS A 226 -2.80 -10.87 -12.47
C CYS A 226 -1.33 -11.19 -12.20
N LYS A 227 -0.47 -11.07 -13.22
CA LYS A 227 0.98 -11.04 -13.01
C LYS A 227 1.32 -9.78 -12.20
N ASN A 228 1.98 -9.93 -11.05
CA ASN A 228 2.45 -8.78 -10.25
C ASN A 228 3.64 -8.04 -10.93
N LEU A 229 3.91 -6.81 -10.50
CA LEU A 229 5.04 -5.97 -10.94
C LEU A 229 6.39 -6.70 -10.86
N ASP A 230 6.63 -7.39 -9.73
CA ASP A 230 7.76 -8.29 -9.54
C ASP A 230 7.31 -9.53 -8.76
N SER A 231 6.98 -10.60 -9.49
CA SER A 231 6.48 -11.86 -8.92
C SER A 231 7.47 -12.58 -8.00
N ASN A 232 8.75 -12.16 -7.92
CA ASN A 232 9.69 -12.74 -6.96
C ASN A 232 9.52 -12.17 -5.54
N TYR A 233 8.93 -10.98 -5.42
CA TYR A 233 8.80 -10.27 -4.14
C TYR A 233 7.35 -10.03 -3.75
N PHE A 234 6.45 -9.87 -4.71
CA PHE A 234 5.02 -9.68 -4.43
C PHE A 234 4.30 -11.02 -4.29
N VAL A 235 3.60 -11.18 -3.17
CA VAL A 235 2.80 -12.37 -2.88
C VAL A 235 1.37 -11.94 -2.55
N ASN A 236 0.39 -12.43 -3.30
CA ASN A 236 -1.02 -12.26 -2.94
C ASN A 236 -1.28 -13.06 -1.65
N PHE A 237 -1.39 -12.35 -0.53
CA PHE A 237 -1.39 -12.95 0.81
C PHE A 237 -2.78 -13.08 1.40
N TYR A 238 -3.57 -12.02 1.35
CA TYR A 238 -4.91 -12.02 1.94
C TYR A 238 -5.90 -11.16 1.14
N HIS A 239 -7.09 -11.71 0.91
CA HIS A 239 -8.18 -11.03 0.20
C HIS A 239 -9.35 -10.77 1.15
N LEU A 240 -9.63 -9.49 1.37
CA LEU A 240 -10.74 -8.98 2.17
C LEU A 240 -11.98 -8.83 1.29
N LYS A 241 -12.86 -9.83 1.34
CA LYS A 241 -14.11 -9.85 0.56
C LYS A 241 -15.19 -8.93 1.12
N ASP A 242 -15.25 -8.84 2.45
CA ASP A 242 -16.33 -8.17 3.20
C ASP A 242 -15.83 -7.01 4.08
N ILE A 243 -14.58 -6.58 3.90
CA ILE A 243 -13.99 -5.47 4.65
C ILE A 243 -13.43 -4.44 3.67
N SER A 244 -13.98 -3.23 3.70
CA SER A 244 -13.61 -2.13 2.81
C SER A 244 -12.17 -1.62 3.00
N HIS A 245 -11.74 -0.71 2.12
CA HIS A 245 -10.39 -0.14 2.07
C HIS A 245 -9.76 0.22 3.42
N SER A 246 -10.55 0.75 4.37
CA SER A 246 -10.10 1.13 5.71
C SER A 246 -10.84 0.40 6.83
N GLY A 247 -11.66 -0.61 6.52
CA GLY A 247 -12.55 -1.25 7.52
C GLY A 247 -11.83 -2.11 8.56
N TYR A 248 -10.53 -2.33 8.41
CA TYR A 248 -9.69 -3.19 9.24
C TYR A 248 -8.65 -2.42 10.06
N VAL A 249 -8.58 -1.08 9.95
CA VAL A 249 -7.50 -0.30 10.59
C VAL A 249 -7.56 -0.31 12.11
N ASP A 250 -8.75 -0.55 12.68
CA ASP A 250 -8.99 -0.68 14.12
C ASP A 250 -8.89 -2.14 14.63
N ASP A 251 -8.69 -3.12 13.73
CA ASP A 251 -8.49 -4.52 14.10
C ASP A 251 -6.99 -4.79 14.29
N HIS A 252 -6.51 -4.66 15.53
CA HIS A 252 -5.09 -4.79 15.83
C HIS A 252 -4.54 -6.20 15.54
N GLU A 253 -5.35 -7.25 15.77
CA GLU A 253 -4.92 -8.62 15.50
C GLU A 253 -4.72 -8.83 14.00
N PHE A 254 -5.65 -8.32 13.19
CA PHE A 254 -5.53 -8.37 11.75
C PHE A 254 -4.38 -7.50 11.24
N MET A 255 -4.20 -6.30 11.79
CA MET A 255 -3.09 -5.42 11.42
C MET A 255 -1.71 -6.05 11.70
N LEU A 256 -1.63 -6.97 12.66
CA LEU A 256 -0.43 -7.74 13.03
C LEU A 256 -0.34 -9.12 12.35
N ILE A 257 -1.20 -9.41 11.38
CA ILE A 257 -1.16 -10.67 10.63
C ILE A 257 0.24 -10.91 10.05
N LYS A 258 0.67 -12.17 10.05
CA LYS A 258 1.95 -12.57 9.47
C LYS A 258 1.87 -13.88 8.72
N ASN A 259 2.74 -14.03 7.73
CA ASN A 259 2.94 -15.29 7.03
C ASN A 259 3.57 -16.29 8.01
N GLN A 260 2.81 -17.27 8.47
CA GLN A 260 3.36 -18.36 9.26
C GLN A 260 4.07 -19.30 8.29
N SER A 261 5.42 -19.30 8.29
CA SER A 261 6.17 -20.34 7.61
C SER A 261 5.80 -21.70 8.23
N ASP A 262 5.25 -22.56 7.38
CA ASP A 262 4.65 -23.85 7.67
C ASP A 262 5.72 -24.88 8.15
N GLU A 263 6.38 -24.66 9.30
CA GLU A 263 7.31 -25.64 9.90
C GLU A 263 6.60 -26.81 10.60
N THR A 264 5.26 -26.82 10.62
CA THR A 264 4.47 -27.93 11.19
C THR A 264 3.94 -28.94 10.18
N LYS A 265 4.16 -28.77 8.87
CA LYS A 265 3.91 -29.83 7.88
C LYS A 265 5.12 -30.76 7.73
N LYS A 266 5.37 -31.56 8.77
CA LYS A 266 6.10 -32.83 8.59
C LYS A 266 5.22 -33.81 7.81
N PRO A 267 5.79 -34.60 6.89
CA PRO A 267 5.04 -35.53 6.05
C PRO A 267 4.45 -36.64 6.93
N LYS A 268 3.21 -37.04 6.61
CA LYS A 268 2.72 -38.38 6.94
C LYS A 268 3.05 -39.31 5.78
#